data_AF-A0A382KJU0-F1
#
_entry.id   AF-A0A382KJU0-F1
#
_cell.length_a   1.000
_cell.length_b   1.000
_cell.length_c   1.000
_cell.angle_alpha   90.00
_cell.angle_beta   90.00
_cell.angle_gamma   90.00
#
_symmetry.space_group_name_H-M   'P 1'
#
loop_
_entity.id
_entity.type
_entity.pdbx_description
1 polymer ?
#
loop_
_entity_poly.entity_id
_entity_poly.type
_entity_poly.pdbx_seq_one_letter_code
_entity_poly.pdbx_strand_id
1 'polypeptide(L)'
;MVNRNLMVETLRKILKQEVASEFNNSTVIGGIEAFLSLNVEMLPERFLEPLKGYSIMNNQQRAHVVGELIRALTPDVKPNFSTPRKNICLADSIESFKKSGRGWPVKKISESLGLNTVKDLILHFPERHEDFSNIRKI
;
A
#
# COMPACT_ATOMS: atom_id res chain seq x y z
N MET A 1 5.99 -29.50 -2.75
CA MET A 1 5.46 -28.71 -1.62
C MET A 1 4.95 -27.38 -2.19
N VAL A 2 3.67 -27.32 -2.58
CA VAL A 2 3.11 -26.13 -3.24
C VAL A 2 2.84 -25.05 -2.19
N ASN A 3 3.33 -23.83 -2.44
CA ASN A 3 3.41 -22.77 -1.45
C ASN A 3 2.08 -21.98 -1.41
N ARG A 4 1.26 -22.18 -0.37
CA ARG A 4 -0.04 -21.47 -0.19
C ARG A 4 0.09 -19.94 -0.34
N ASN A 5 1.22 -19.36 0.07
CA ASN A 5 1.48 -17.92 -0.08
C ASN A 5 1.56 -17.49 -1.55
N LEU A 6 2.11 -18.32 -2.43
CA LEU A 6 2.20 -18.02 -3.87
C LEU A 6 0.81 -17.94 -4.50
N MET A 7 -0.11 -18.82 -4.09
CA MET A 7 -1.48 -18.82 -4.59
C MET A 7 -2.29 -17.62 -4.12
N VAL A 8 -2.09 -17.20 -2.87
CA VAL A 8 -2.69 -15.97 -2.34
C VAL A 8 -2.20 -14.73 -3.09
N GLU A 9 -0.91 -14.67 -3.44
CA GLU A 9 -0.36 -13.59 -4.27
C GLU A 9 -0.88 -13.62 -5.71
N THR A 10 -1.06 -14.81 -6.29
CA THR A 10 -1.70 -14.96 -7.61
C THR A 10 -3.15 -14.48 -7.58
N LEU A 11 -3.92 -14.86 -6.55
CA LEU A 11 -5.29 -14.36 -6.36
C LEU A 11 -5.31 -12.84 -6.21
N ARG A 12 -4.39 -12.25 -5.45
CA ARG A 12 -4.25 -10.78 -5.33
C ARG A 12 -4.04 -10.13 -6.70
N LYS A 13 -3.19 -10.69 -7.56
CA LYS A 13 -2.93 -10.16 -8.90
C LYS A 13 -4.17 -10.23 -9.78
N ILE A 14 -4.88 -11.36 -9.75
CA ILE A 14 -6.14 -11.55 -10.48
C ILE A 14 -7.16 -10.49 -10.04
N LEU A 15 -7.37 -10.32 -8.73
CA LEU A 15 -8.33 -9.33 -8.22
C LEU A 15 -7.96 -7.89 -8.58
N LYS A 16 -6.67 -7.54 -8.60
CA LYS A 16 -6.22 -6.22 -9.07
C LYS A 16 -6.49 -5.99 -10.56
N GLN A 17 -6.25 -7.02 -11.37
CA GLN A 17 -6.51 -6.95 -12.81
C GLN A 17 -8.02 -6.89 -13.10
N GLU A 18 -8.84 -7.52 -12.25
CA GLU A 18 -10.29 -7.45 -12.31
C GLU A 18 -10.81 -6.02 -12.03
N VAL A 19 -10.23 -5.32 -11.04
CA VAL A 19 -10.51 -3.90 -10.81
C VAL A 19 -10.15 -3.05 -12.03
N ALA A 20 -9.00 -3.32 -12.66
CA ALA A 20 -8.58 -2.62 -13.88
C ALA A 20 -9.48 -2.91 -15.09
N SER A 21 -10.15 -4.06 -15.08
CA SER A 21 -11.06 -4.51 -16.15
C SER A 21 -12.54 -4.22 -15.84
N GLU A 22 -12.81 -3.30 -14.90
CA GLU A 22 -14.16 -2.87 -14.50
C GLU A 22 -15.09 -4.03 -14.06
N PHE A 23 -14.52 -5.07 -13.44
CA PHE A 23 -15.24 -6.23 -12.90
C PHE A 23 -15.97 -7.11 -13.94
N ASN A 24 -15.39 -7.24 -15.15
CA ASN A 24 -15.99 -7.95 -16.29
C ASN A 24 -15.93 -9.51 -16.21
N ASN A 25 -15.39 -10.09 -15.13
CA ASN A 25 -15.17 -11.53 -14.95
C ASN A 25 -14.40 -12.20 -16.11
N SER A 26 -13.57 -11.43 -16.82
CA SER A 26 -12.82 -11.88 -18.00
C SER A 26 -11.31 -11.99 -17.75
N THR A 27 -10.86 -11.66 -16.54
CA THR A 27 -9.43 -11.63 -16.17
C THR A 27 -8.77 -13.01 -16.22
N VAL A 28 -9.53 -14.08 -16.00
CA VAL A 28 -9.04 -15.46 -16.03
C VAL A 28 -9.85 -16.26 -17.05
N ILE A 29 -9.20 -17.20 -17.74
CA ILE A 29 -9.86 -18.12 -18.66
C ILE A 29 -10.86 -18.95 -17.86
N GLY A 30 -12.16 -18.80 -18.16
CA GLY A 30 -13.26 -19.43 -17.40
C GLY A 30 -13.80 -18.62 -16.23
N GLY A 31 -13.29 -17.39 -16.00
CA GLY A 31 -13.72 -16.50 -14.92
C GLY A 31 -13.11 -16.83 -13.57
N ILE A 32 -13.40 -15.98 -12.58
CA ILE A 32 -12.85 -16.12 -11.22
C ILE A 32 -13.36 -17.41 -10.56
N GLU A 33 -14.61 -17.78 -10.79
CA GLU A 33 -15.21 -18.97 -10.17
C GLU A 33 -14.54 -20.29 -10.62
N ALA A 34 -14.19 -20.42 -11.90
CA ALA A 34 -13.43 -21.56 -12.40
C ALA A 34 -12.00 -21.60 -11.84
N PHE A 35 -11.38 -20.44 -11.63
CA PHE A 35 -10.08 -20.38 -10.96
C PHE A 35 -10.17 -20.86 -9.51
N LEU A 36 -11.23 -20.48 -8.79
CA LEU A 36 -11.40 -20.89 -7.39
C LEU A 36 -11.66 -22.38 -7.26
N SER A 37 -12.51 -22.95 -8.12
CA SER A 37 -12.85 -24.39 -8.09
C SER A 37 -11.62 -25.28 -8.34
N LEU A 38 -10.69 -24.83 -9.19
CA LEU A 38 -9.42 -25.54 -9.44
C LEU A 38 -8.42 -25.43 -8.29
N ASN A 39 -8.59 -24.46 -7.39
CA ASN A 39 -7.60 -24.11 -6.36
C ASN A 39 -8.18 -24.12 -4.94
N VAL A 40 -9.32 -24.78 -4.72
CA VAL A 40 -10.04 -24.84 -3.43
C VAL A 40 -9.14 -25.32 -2.30
N GLU A 41 -8.33 -26.36 -2.53
CA GLU A 41 -7.44 -26.92 -1.49
C GLU A 41 -6.27 -25.99 -1.10
N MET A 42 -5.96 -25.02 -1.96
CA MET A 42 -4.82 -24.12 -1.80
C MET A 42 -5.20 -22.74 -1.25
N LEU A 43 -6.48 -22.38 -1.33
CA LEU A 43 -7.01 -21.09 -0.88
C LEU A 43 -7.82 -21.26 0.42
N PRO A 44 -7.56 -20.42 1.44
CA PRO A 44 -8.41 -20.37 2.62
C PRO A 44 -9.89 -20.09 2.30
N GLU A 45 -10.80 -20.80 2.97
CA GLU A 45 -12.26 -20.72 2.77
C GLU A 45 -12.81 -19.29 2.92
N ARG A 46 -12.19 -18.47 3.77
CA ARG A 46 -12.49 -17.03 3.91
C ARG A 46 -12.42 -16.23 2.60
N PHE A 47 -11.67 -16.70 1.60
CA PHE A 47 -11.56 -16.07 0.29
C PHE A 47 -12.48 -16.73 -0.75
N LEU A 48 -12.93 -17.97 -0.49
CA LEU A 48 -13.80 -18.73 -1.38
C LEU A 48 -15.27 -18.32 -1.20
N GLU A 49 -15.72 -18.20 0.04
CA GLU A 49 -17.11 -17.86 0.38
C GLU A 49 -17.59 -16.55 -0.26
N PRO A 50 -16.84 -15.43 -0.21
CA PRO A 50 -17.31 -14.17 -0.78
C PRO A 50 -17.34 -14.16 -2.32
N LEU A 51 -16.51 -14.99 -2.98
CA LEU A 51 -16.42 -15.07 -4.45
C LEU A 51 -17.30 -16.16 -5.05
N LYS A 52 -18.06 -16.89 -4.24
CA LYS A 52 -18.97 -17.92 -4.73
C LYS A 52 -20.12 -17.27 -5.52
N GLY A 53 -20.39 -17.72 -6.74
CA GLY A 53 -21.38 -17.11 -7.61
C GLY A 53 -20.96 -15.75 -8.18
N TYR A 54 -19.65 -15.44 -8.23
CA TYR A 54 -19.13 -14.19 -8.80
C TYR A 54 -19.66 -13.90 -10.22
N SER A 55 -19.87 -14.95 -11.02
CA SER A 55 -20.41 -14.84 -12.37
C SER A 55 -21.83 -14.26 -12.43
N ILE A 56 -22.64 -14.50 -11.39
CA ILE A 56 -24.05 -14.08 -11.32
C ILE A 56 -24.19 -12.68 -10.69
N MET A 57 -23.16 -12.21 -9.97
CA MET A 57 -23.16 -10.90 -9.32
C MET A 57 -23.15 -9.75 -10.34
N ASN A 58 -23.78 -8.64 -9.98
CA ASN A 58 -23.68 -7.38 -10.73
C ASN A 58 -22.35 -6.66 -10.43
N ASN A 59 -22.00 -5.66 -11.25
CA ASN A 59 -20.71 -4.95 -11.11
C ASN A 59 -20.53 -4.26 -9.74
N GLN A 60 -21.61 -3.77 -9.12
CA GLN A 60 -21.52 -3.12 -7.79
C GLN A 60 -21.22 -4.15 -6.68
N GLN A 61 -21.88 -5.32 -6.74
CA GLN A 61 -21.62 -6.44 -5.83
C GLN A 61 -20.20 -6.97 -6.01
N ARG A 62 -19.76 -7.13 -7.27
CA ARG A 62 -18.38 -7.51 -7.59
C ARG A 62 -17.38 -6.50 -7.05
N ALA A 63 -17.61 -5.20 -7.23
CA ALA A 63 -16.76 -4.15 -6.70
C ALA A 63 -16.63 -4.21 -5.17
N HIS A 64 -17.76 -4.42 -4.48
CA HIS A 64 -17.78 -4.54 -3.02
C HIS A 64 -16.97 -5.75 -2.54
N VAL A 65 -17.24 -6.94 -3.09
CA VAL A 65 -16.56 -8.19 -2.71
C VAL A 65 -15.07 -8.12 -3.02
N VAL A 66 -14.69 -7.68 -4.22
CA VAL A 66 -13.28 -7.56 -4.62
C VAL A 66 -12.56 -6.52 -3.76
N GLY A 67 -13.20 -5.40 -3.44
CA GLY A 67 -12.64 -4.38 -2.56
C GLY A 67 -12.34 -4.91 -1.16
N GLU A 68 -13.32 -5.60 -0.55
CA GLU A 68 -13.15 -6.23 0.76
C GLU A 68 -12.03 -7.27 0.77
N LEU A 69 -11.95 -8.09 -0.29
CA LEU A 69 -10.91 -9.12 -0.41
C LEU A 69 -9.52 -8.52 -0.64
N ILE A 70 -9.39 -7.50 -1.49
CA ILE A 70 -8.12 -6.80 -1.69
C ILE A 70 -7.66 -6.18 -0.36
N ARG A 71 -8.58 -5.60 0.42
CA ARG A 71 -8.27 -5.06 1.75
C ARG A 71 -7.80 -6.16 2.69
N ALA A 72 -8.50 -7.29 2.75
CA ALA A 72 -8.11 -8.44 3.58
C ALA A 72 -6.79 -9.09 3.14
N LEU A 73 -6.47 -9.04 1.84
CA LEU A 73 -5.24 -9.57 1.28
C LEU A 73 -4.08 -8.60 1.47
N THR A 74 -4.32 -7.30 1.47
CA THR A 74 -3.28 -6.28 1.64
C THR A 74 -2.95 -6.23 3.13
N PRO A 75 -1.77 -6.70 3.55
CA PRO A 75 -1.39 -6.52 4.94
C PRO A 75 -1.45 -5.02 5.23
N ASP A 76 -2.04 -4.64 6.37
CA ASP A 76 -1.96 -3.27 6.85
C ASP A 76 -0.51 -2.84 6.71
N VAL A 77 -0.26 -1.84 5.86
CA VAL A 77 1.05 -1.22 5.75
C VAL A 77 1.22 -0.48 7.07
N LYS A 78 1.59 -1.23 8.12
CA LYS A 78 2.00 -0.63 9.37
C LYS A 78 3.19 0.23 9.00
N PRO A 79 3.11 1.55 9.22
CA PRO A 79 4.25 2.39 8.95
C PRO A 79 5.42 1.83 9.77
N ASN A 80 6.48 1.43 9.08
CA ASN A 80 7.70 0.94 9.70
C ASN A 80 8.42 2.13 10.33
N PHE A 81 7.87 2.66 11.41
CA PHE A 81 8.58 3.61 12.24
C PHE A 81 9.62 2.82 13.03
N SER A 82 10.90 3.00 12.67
CA SER A 82 12.02 2.62 13.53
C SER A 82 11.77 3.13 14.94
N THR A 83 11.99 2.30 15.95
CA THR A 83 11.98 2.77 17.33
C THR A 83 13.02 3.90 17.47
N PRO A 84 12.64 5.05 18.08
CA PRO A 84 13.55 6.18 18.20
C PRO A 84 14.70 5.78 19.14
N ARG A 85 15.94 5.97 18.68
CA ARG A 85 17.15 5.68 19.47
C ARG A 85 17.44 6.75 20.54
N LYS A 86 16.73 7.88 20.50
CA LYS A 86 16.90 9.04 21.38
C LYS A 86 15.55 9.66 21.67
N ASN A 87 15.35 10.13 22.90
CA ASN A 87 14.22 10.99 23.24
C ASN A 87 14.47 12.36 22.58
N ILE A 88 13.49 12.82 21.81
CA ILE A 88 13.54 14.06 21.04
C ILE A 88 12.41 14.97 21.53
N CYS A 89 12.73 16.21 21.86
CA CYS A 89 11.79 17.24 22.28
C CYS A 89 11.54 18.25 21.15
N LEU A 90 10.37 18.88 21.16
CA LEU A 90 9.99 19.89 20.15
C LEU A 90 10.89 21.13 20.17
N ALA A 91 11.45 21.46 21.34
CA ALA A 91 12.37 22.58 21.52
C ALA A 91 13.82 22.25 21.11
N ASP A 92 14.12 21.01 20.74
CA ASP A 92 15.47 20.62 20.37
C ASP A 92 15.88 21.33 19.08
N SER A 93 17.15 21.75 19.02
CA SER A 93 17.74 22.37 17.83
C SER A 93 17.87 21.35 16.71
N ILE A 94 17.55 21.78 15.49
CA ILE A 94 17.69 20.95 14.29
C ILE A 94 19.15 20.57 13.98
N GLU A 95 20.13 21.28 14.58
CA GLU A 95 21.56 20.96 14.48
C GLU A 95 21.91 19.62 15.15
N SER A 96 21.21 19.27 16.22
CA SER A 96 21.46 18.05 16.99
C SER A 96 21.18 16.76 16.21
N PHE A 97 20.44 16.87 15.09
CA PHE A 97 20.10 15.76 14.19
C PHE A 97 21.11 15.55 13.07
N LYS A 98 22.17 16.36 13.01
CA LYS A 98 23.23 16.22 12.00
C LYS A 98 23.86 14.82 12.09
N LYS A 99 23.49 13.94 11.16
CA LYS A 99 24.18 12.65 10.99
C LYS A 99 25.59 12.92 10.47
N SER A 100 26.55 12.10 10.88
CA SER A 100 27.99 12.27 10.60
C SER A 100 28.39 12.16 9.11
N GLY A 101 27.43 12.03 8.19
CA GLY A 101 27.64 12.03 6.74
C GLY A 101 27.06 13.28 6.10
N ARG A 102 27.75 13.81 5.08
CA ARG A 102 27.34 14.98 4.27
C ARG A 102 25.83 14.93 3.97
N GLY A 103 25.09 15.98 4.31
CA GLY A 103 23.71 16.10 3.83
C GLY A 103 22.70 16.91 4.65
N TRP A 104 23.03 17.45 5.82
CA TRP A 104 22.08 18.27 6.60
C TRP A 104 22.48 19.75 6.57
N PRO A 105 21.93 20.58 5.65
CA PRO A 105 22.34 21.98 5.44
C PRO A 105 21.65 22.91 6.46
N VAL A 106 21.91 22.70 7.75
CA VAL A 106 21.25 23.44 8.85
C VAL A 106 21.35 24.95 8.68
N LYS A 107 22.54 25.44 8.32
CA LYS A 107 22.78 26.88 8.11
C LYS A 107 21.84 27.46 7.05
N LYS A 108 21.74 26.80 5.90
CA LYS A 108 20.87 27.26 4.81
C LYS A 108 19.39 27.19 5.18
N ILE A 109 18.98 26.16 5.92
CA ILE A 109 17.59 26.01 6.40
C ILE A 109 17.25 27.13 7.41
N SER A 110 18.15 27.40 8.35
CA SER A 110 17.97 28.49 9.32
C SER A 110 17.98 29.86 8.63
N GLU A 111 18.93 30.11 7.74
CA GLU A 111 19.06 31.40 7.03
C GLU A 111 17.94 31.66 6.01
N SER A 112 17.51 30.64 5.26
CA SER A 112 16.53 30.80 4.17
C SER A 112 15.09 30.61 4.61
N LEU A 113 14.83 29.75 5.60
CA LEU A 113 13.48 29.37 6.03
C LEU A 113 13.18 29.74 7.49
N GLY A 114 14.17 30.22 8.25
CA GLY A 114 13.99 30.61 9.65
C GLY A 114 13.73 29.45 10.61
N LEU A 115 14.00 28.21 10.18
CA LEU A 115 13.69 27.00 10.97
C LEU A 115 14.87 26.63 11.87
N ASN A 116 14.64 26.57 13.17
CA ASN A 116 15.70 26.33 14.16
C ASN A 116 15.40 25.13 15.07
N THR A 117 14.13 24.81 15.28
CA THR A 117 13.68 23.76 16.21
C THR A 117 12.95 22.63 15.49
N VAL A 118 12.83 21.48 16.17
CA VAL A 118 12.01 20.35 15.68
C VAL A 118 10.55 20.79 15.44
N LYS A 119 10.01 21.66 16.31
CA LYS A 119 8.68 22.23 16.13
C LYS A 119 8.55 22.93 14.78
N ASP A 120 9.54 23.72 14.39
CA ASP A 120 9.50 24.49 13.14
C ASP A 120 9.47 23.56 11.93
N LEU A 121 10.24 22.46 11.94
CA LEU A 121 10.20 21.45 10.87
C LEU A 121 8.84 20.76 10.75
N ILE A 122 8.20 20.47 11.89
CA ILE A 122 6.87 19.84 11.92
C ILE A 122 5.80 20.85 11.48
N LEU A 123 5.96 22.15 11.75
CA LEU A 123 4.98 23.14 11.30
C LEU A 123 5.19 23.55 9.85
N HIS A 124 6.40 23.41 9.32
CA HIS A 124 6.71 23.68 7.93
C HIS A 124 6.45 22.45 7.03
N PHE A 125 5.22 21.92 7.05
CA PHE A 125 4.82 20.88 6.10
C PHE A 125 4.61 21.45 4.69
N PRO A 126 5.01 20.74 3.62
CA PRO A 126 4.73 21.16 2.25
C PRO A 126 3.22 21.22 1.99
N GLU A 127 2.76 22.28 1.30
CA GLU A 127 1.36 22.40 0.86
C GLU A 127 1.02 21.40 -0.25
N ARG A 128 2.02 20.98 -1.02
CA ARG A 128 1.87 20.07 -2.16
C ARG A 128 2.92 18.97 -2.10
N HIS A 129 2.52 17.76 -2.49
CA HIS A 129 3.39 16.61 -2.64
C HIS A 129 3.34 16.15 -4.10
N GLU A 130 4.48 16.21 -4.79
CA GLU A 130 4.61 15.67 -6.15
C GLU A 130 4.73 14.14 -6.07
N ASP A 131 3.74 13.42 -6.61
CA ASP A 131 3.75 11.95 -6.64
C ASP A 131 4.39 11.43 -7.93
N PHE A 132 5.65 11.02 -7.82
CA PHE A 132 6.41 10.43 -8.92
C PHE A 132 6.24 8.90 -9.03
N SER A 133 5.30 8.30 -8.29
CA SER A 133 5.06 6.84 -8.36
C SER A 133 4.54 6.40 -9.72
N ASN A 134 3.87 7.30 -10.46
CA ASN A 134 3.33 7.01 -11.78
C ASN A 134 4.34 7.36 -12.89
N ILE A 135 5.14 6.39 -13.30
CA ILE A 135 6.13 6.55 -14.37
C ILE A 135 5.45 6.29 -15.72
N ARG A 136 5.33 7.31 -16.57
CA ARG A 136 4.98 7.12 -17.98
C ARG A 136 6.24 6.80 -18.78
N LYS A 137 6.25 5.67 -19.48
CA LYS A 137 7.31 5.33 -20.42
C LYS A 137 7.17 6.19 -21.67
N ILE A 138 8.31 6.65 -22.18
CA ILE A 138 8.47 7.41 -23.42
C ILE A 138 8.68 6.41 -24.56
#